data_AF-A0A7S2P7S5-F1
#
_entry.id   AF-A0A7S2P7S5-F1
#
_cell.length_a   1.000
_cell.length_b   1.000
_cell.length_c   1.000
_cell.angle_alpha   90.00
_cell.angle_beta   90.00
_cell.angle_gamma   90.00
#
_symmetry.space_group_name_H-M   'P 1'
#
loop_
_entity.id
_entity.type
_entity.pdbx_description
1 polymer ?
#
loop_
_entity_poly.entity_id
_entity_poly.type
_entity_poly.pdbx_seq_one_letter_code
_entity_poly.pdbx_strand_id
1 'polypeptide(L)'
;MEEAATASTDWIGLGDRSHPNLELVDKLKRELTYDGHENDLRELEKAHFEGFPEFTVILNRVKGLEKMNRGDRSHPNLVRLDELMNKLTCHGWRDDVREAEKEHQSNNIIFDVKIKLIERKQKISVGDRSDEDLKFLDSLRLSYPGWETHRQRLVGLYIKGFDLTDDEKFCLSERQRMYEGDRSHPRLAALDSLRLTYPGCEKDIEDYEFKHVGAFSYCEGRLDDSAEYLAIFKRKQQDYATGRVDLSWMHPIQRTIVETQWTFPGWKHEVQQVRGSTSDFSHVLEDFQLKQMIHDEDYSRHPMLIKLKSMQLSYPGWEKDIKDCRRQLTSYLGRYLFESSVEGMLTKQHVYNGYLR
;
A
#
# COMPACT_ATOMS: atom_id res chain seq x y z
N MET A 1 14.71 13.71 -30.75
CA MET A 1 14.58 14.81 -29.77
C MET A 1 13.29 15.50 -30.10
N GLU A 2 12.24 15.21 -29.35
CA GLU A 2 10.89 15.75 -29.55
C GLU A 2 10.46 16.34 -28.22
N GLU A 3 10.31 17.65 -28.20
CA GLU A 3 10.08 18.48 -27.03
C GLU A 3 8.59 18.37 -26.64
N ALA A 4 8.30 17.81 -25.47
CA ALA A 4 6.94 17.68 -24.97
C ALA A 4 6.45 19.03 -24.42
N ALA A 5 5.55 19.70 -25.15
CA ALA A 5 4.88 20.91 -24.69
C ALA A 5 3.88 20.58 -23.56
N THR A 6 4.08 21.16 -22.37
CA THR A 6 3.16 21.13 -21.23
C THR A 6 2.15 22.29 -21.33
N ALA A 7 0.84 22.02 -21.32
CA ALA A 7 -0.22 23.02 -21.38
C ALA A 7 -0.54 23.64 -20.00
N SER A 8 -0.73 24.97 -19.92
CA SER A 8 -0.93 25.78 -18.69
C SER A 8 -2.40 25.82 -18.19
N THR A 9 -2.60 25.92 -16.85
CA THR A 9 -3.89 25.89 -16.12
C THR A 9 -4.41 27.26 -15.65
N ASP A 10 -3.94 28.37 -16.23
CA ASP A 10 -4.12 29.74 -15.74
C ASP A 10 -5.57 30.30 -15.68
N TRP A 11 -6.59 29.55 -16.08
CA TRP A 11 -7.95 30.07 -16.29
C TRP A 11 -8.88 30.10 -15.05
N ILE A 12 -8.46 29.64 -13.85
CA ILE A 12 -9.35 29.46 -12.65
C ILE A 12 -9.43 30.69 -11.71
N GLY A 13 -8.47 31.62 -11.74
CA GLY A 13 -8.31 32.68 -10.72
C GLY A 13 -9.11 33.98 -10.89
N LEU A 14 -10.09 34.07 -11.79
CA LEU A 14 -10.64 35.36 -12.28
C LEU A 14 -12.17 35.60 -12.03
N GLY A 15 -12.80 34.95 -11.03
CA GLY A 15 -14.27 35.03 -10.74
C GLY A 15 -14.75 35.91 -9.56
N ASP A 16 -16.07 35.92 -9.26
CA ASP A 16 -16.76 36.69 -8.17
C ASP A 16 -16.46 36.16 -6.74
N ARG A 17 -16.30 37.06 -5.76
CA ARG A 17 -15.84 36.78 -4.38
C ARG A 17 -16.71 37.35 -3.23
N SER A 18 -17.94 37.82 -3.50
CA SER A 18 -18.82 38.49 -2.50
C SER A 18 -19.40 37.60 -1.38
N HIS A 19 -19.07 36.31 -1.33
CA HIS A 19 -19.62 35.37 -0.34
C HIS A 19 -18.97 35.57 1.06
N PRO A 20 -19.71 35.51 2.19
CA PRO A 20 -19.18 35.75 3.54
C PRO A 20 -17.96 34.87 3.91
N ASN A 21 -17.92 33.62 3.44
CA ASN A 21 -16.77 32.73 3.64
C ASN A 21 -15.51 33.23 2.91
N LEU A 22 -15.65 33.78 1.70
CA LEU A 22 -14.53 34.33 0.92
C LEU A 22 -14.06 35.67 1.50
N GLU A 23 -14.97 36.53 1.98
CA GLU A 23 -14.59 37.74 2.72
C GLU A 23 -13.81 37.41 4.00
N LEU A 24 -14.22 36.35 4.71
CA LEU A 24 -13.48 35.86 5.88
C LEU A 24 -12.09 35.34 5.51
N VAL A 25 -11.95 34.58 4.41
CA VAL A 25 -10.65 34.13 3.89
C VAL A 25 -9.78 35.33 3.53
N ASP A 26 -10.33 36.34 2.86
CA ASP A 26 -9.60 37.56 2.49
C ASP A 26 -9.16 38.38 3.70
N LYS A 27 -9.95 38.37 4.79
CA LYS A 27 -9.56 38.94 6.07
C LYS A 27 -8.41 38.15 6.70
N LEU A 28 -8.55 36.82 6.78
CA LEU A 28 -7.52 35.93 7.34
C LEU A 28 -6.19 36.07 6.60
N LYS A 29 -6.21 36.24 5.28
CA LYS A 29 -5.03 36.49 4.45
C LYS A 29 -4.19 37.68 4.89
N ARG A 30 -4.77 38.65 5.63
CA ARG A 30 -4.07 39.83 6.15
C ARG A 30 -3.63 39.68 7.61
N GLU A 31 -4.24 38.76 8.34
CA GLU A 31 -4.09 38.62 9.79
C GLU A 31 -3.21 37.43 10.20
N LEU A 32 -3.13 36.40 9.36
CA LEU A 32 -2.34 35.20 9.63
C LEU A 32 -0.85 35.47 9.42
N THR A 33 -0.04 34.94 10.33
CA THR A 33 1.42 35.17 10.35
C THR A 33 2.23 33.89 10.43
N TYR A 34 1.58 32.72 10.52
CA TYR A 34 2.27 31.43 10.57
C TYR A 34 2.75 31.00 9.19
N ASP A 35 3.86 30.27 9.14
CA ASP A 35 4.44 29.77 7.88
C ASP A 35 3.52 28.75 7.20
N GLY A 36 3.33 28.88 5.89
CA GLY A 36 2.47 28.00 5.09
C GLY A 36 0.96 28.32 5.10
N HIS A 37 0.54 29.40 5.77
CA HIS A 37 -0.88 29.80 5.84
C HIS A 37 -1.54 30.01 4.47
N GLU A 38 -0.78 30.33 3.42
CA GLU A 38 -1.31 30.46 2.06
C GLU A 38 -1.87 29.15 1.51
N ASN A 39 -1.30 28.00 1.91
CA ASN A 39 -1.84 26.68 1.54
C ASN A 39 -3.19 26.43 2.21
N ASP A 40 -3.29 26.73 3.51
CA ASP A 40 -4.53 26.57 4.26
C ASP A 40 -5.63 27.51 3.75
N LEU A 41 -5.27 28.73 3.33
CA LEU A 41 -6.20 29.65 2.68
C LEU A 41 -6.67 29.12 1.33
N ARG A 42 -5.78 28.54 0.51
CA ARG A 42 -6.18 27.85 -0.74
C ARG A 42 -7.09 26.66 -0.48
N GLU A 43 -6.84 25.90 0.60
CA GLU A 43 -7.70 24.78 1.00
C GLU A 43 -9.08 25.27 1.44
N LEU A 44 -9.17 26.37 2.19
CA LEU A 44 -10.44 27.03 2.54
C LEU A 44 -11.21 27.50 1.31
N GLU A 45 -10.53 28.10 0.32
CA GLU A 45 -11.15 28.49 -0.95
C GLU A 45 -11.64 27.27 -1.73
N LYS A 46 -10.81 26.24 -1.88
CA LYS A 46 -11.16 24.99 -2.55
C LYS A 46 -12.37 24.32 -1.89
N ALA A 47 -12.35 24.16 -0.56
CA ALA A 47 -13.45 23.57 0.20
C ALA A 47 -14.76 24.38 0.06
N HIS A 48 -14.66 25.70 -0.05
CA HIS A 48 -15.81 26.55 -0.36
C HIS A 48 -16.37 26.29 -1.77
N PHE A 49 -15.52 26.24 -2.80
CA PHE A 49 -15.95 26.01 -4.19
C PHE A 49 -16.47 24.60 -4.46
N GLU A 50 -15.92 23.60 -3.78
CA GLU A 50 -16.37 22.21 -3.87
C GLU A 50 -17.60 21.93 -2.96
N GLY A 51 -18.05 22.92 -2.18
CA GLY A 51 -19.28 22.84 -1.37
C GLY A 51 -19.17 21.91 -0.15
N PHE A 52 -17.95 21.64 0.32
CA PHE A 52 -17.72 20.66 1.38
C PHE A 52 -18.03 21.22 2.79
N PRO A 53 -18.60 20.40 3.70
CA PRO A 53 -18.86 20.78 5.10
C PRO A 53 -17.57 21.02 5.93
N GLU A 54 -16.41 20.81 5.33
CA GLU A 54 -15.09 20.90 5.94
C GLU A 54 -14.60 22.34 6.19
N PHE A 55 -15.25 23.36 5.61
CA PHE A 55 -14.84 24.76 5.77
C PHE A 55 -14.70 25.18 7.24
N THR A 56 -15.66 24.84 8.10
CA THR A 56 -15.62 25.17 9.53
C THR A 56 -14.50 24.42 10.27
N VAL A 57 -14.20 23.19 9.84
CA VAL A 57 -13.12 22.37 10.41
C VAL A 57 -11.77 23.00 10.08
N ILE A 58 -11.54 23.34 8.80
CA ILE A 58 -10.32 24.00 8.34
C ILE A 58 -10.20 25.39 9.00
N LEU A 59 -11.28 26.15 9.13
CA LEU A 59 -11.26 27.48 9.77
C LEU A 59 -10.83 27.40 11.24
N ASN A 60 -11.34 26.42 11.99
CA ASN A 60 -10.95 26.21 13.39
C ASN A 60 -9.47 25.78 13.49
N ARG A 61 -8.99 24.93 12.57
CA ARG A 61 -7.58 24.57 12.44
C ARG A 61 -6.71 25.82 12.24
N VAL A 62 -7.04 26.66 11.26
CA VAL A 62 -6.31 27.90 10.94
C VAL A 62 -6.23 28.86 12.15
N LYS A 63 -7.34 29.04 12.89
CA LYS A 63 -7.33 29.87 14.11
C LYS A 63 -6.47 29.27 15.22
N GLY A 64 -6.44 27.96 15.35
CA GLY A 64 -5.56 27.25 16.28
C GLY A 64 -4.08 27.45 15.94
N LEU A 65 -3.73 27.32 14.66
CA LEU A 65 -2.36 27.54 14.15
C LEU A 65 -1.84 28.93 14.50
N GLU A 66 -2.65 29.96 14.27
CA GLU A 66 -2.25 31.34 14.58
C GLU A 66 -2.02 31.57 16.08
N LYS A 67 -2.83 30.95 16.97
CA LYS A 67 -2.60 31.04 18.42
C LYS A 67 -1.28 30.40 18.82
N MET A 68 -0.98 29.21 18.29
CA MET A 68 0.28 28.52 18.55
C MET A 68 1.48 29.32 18.00
N ASN A 69 1.35 29.91 16.82
CA ASN A 69 2.39 30.76 16.23
C ASN A 69 2.70 31.98 17.10
N ARG A 70 1.70 32.51 17.82
CA ARG A 70 1.86 33.58 18.81
C ARG A 70 2.40 33.10 20.16
N GLY A 71 2.73 31.83 20.30
CA GLY A 71 3.33 31.24 21.50
C GLY A 71 2.34 30.78 22.56
N ASP A 72 1.03 30.69 22.26
CA ASP A 72 0.06 30.12 23.18
C ASP A 72 0.25 28.59 23.27
N ARG A 73 0.77 28.12 24.41
CA ARG A 73 0.96 26.70 24.76
C ARG A 73 0.06 26.25 25.91
N SER A 74 -1.00 27.00 26.22
CA SER A 74 -1.89 26.71 27.35
C SER A 74 -2.77 25.46 27.16
N HIS A 75 -2.83 24.90 25.95
CA HIS A 75 -3.59 23.68 25.68
C HIS A 75 -3.01 22.49 26.47
N PRO A 76 -3.83 21.67 27.17
CA PRO A 76 -3.35 20.56 27.99
C PRO A 76 -2.38 19.60 27.28
N ASN A 77 -2.63 19.32 26.00
CA ASN A 77 -1.74 18.49 25.17
C ASN A 77 -0.34 19.09 24.99
N LEU A 78 -0.24 20.40 24.77
CA LEU A 78 1.04 21.09 24.60
C LEU A 78 1.81 21.17 25.93
N VAL A 79 1.11 21.43 27.03
CA VAL A 79 1.69 21.36 28.38
C VAL A 79 2.27 19.96 28.66
N ARG A 80 1.51 18.90 28.34
CA ARG A 80 1.97 17.51 28.46
C ARG A 80 3.21 17.24 27.59
N LEU A 81 3.25 17.75 26.37
CA LEU A 81 4.41 17.62 25.49
C LEU A 81 5.64 18.35 26.06
N ASP A 82 5.48 19.56 26.60
CA ASP A 82 6.56 20.33 27.22
C ASP A 82 7.13 19.62 28.45
N GLU A 83 6.27 19.06 29.29
CA GLU A 83 6.69 18.23 30.43
C GLU A 83 7.50 17.00 29.99
N LEU A 84 7.10 16.38 28.88
CA LEU A 84 7.82 15.25 28.30
C LEU A 84 9.18 15.69 27.73
N MET A 85 9.24 16.81 27.00
CA MET A 85 10.47 17.36 26.39
C MET A 85 11.61 17.52 27.40
N ASN A 86 11.30 17.94 28.63
CA ASN A 86 12.29 18.10 29.70
C ASN A 86 12.97 16.78 30.14
N LYS A 87 12.45 15.64 29.72
CA LYS A 87 12.93 14.29 30.08
C LYS A 87 13.55 13.55 28.90
N LEU A 88 13.49 14.10 27.67
CA LEU A 88 13.92 13.41 26.47
C LEU A 88 15.44 13.49 26.27
N THR A 89 16.04 12.33 26.05
CA THR A 89 17.46 12.16 25.72
C THR A 89 17.65 11.33 24.45
N CYS A 90 16.59 10.76 23.88
CA CYS A 90 16.65 9.88 22.72
C CYS A 90 17.02 10.62 21.43
N HIS A 91 17.78 9.98 20.55
CA HIS A 91 18.20 10.63 19.29
C HIS A 91 17.00 10.99 18.40
N GLY A 92 17.00 12.21 17.85
CA GLY A 92 15.94 12.70 16.96
C GLY A 92 14.66 13.15 17.67
N TRP A 93 14.64 13.23 19.00
CA TRP A 93 13.44 13.61 19.77
C TRP A 93 12.83 14.96 19.35
N ARG A 94 13.66 15.91 18.90
CA ARG A 94 13.19 17.24 18.46
C ARG A 94 12.28 17.17 17.24
N ASP A 95 12.58 16.26 16.31
CA ASP A 95 11.75 16.07 15.12
C ASP A 95 10.44 15.36 15.49
N ASP A 96 10.51 14.37 16.40
CA ASP A 96 9.30 13.70 16.90
C ASP A 96 8.37 14.68 17.64
N VAL A 97 8.92 15.59 18.45
CA VAL A 97 8.18 16.66 19.12
C VAL A 97 7.55 17.60 18.11
N ARG A 98 8.29 18.05 17.10
CA ARG A 98 7.75 18.91 16.04
C ARG A 98 6.61 18.22 15.29
N GLU A 99 6.75 16.92 15.02
CA GLU A 99 5.69 16.15 14.37
C GLU A 99 4.47 16.01 15.29
N ALA A 100 4.65 15.78 16.59
CA ALA A 100 3.54 15.78 17.55
C ALA A 100 2.86 17.15 17.60
N GLU A 101 3.60 18.26 17.63
CA GLU A 101 3.02 19.62 17.58
C GLU A 101 2.20 19.85 16.31
N LYS A 102 2.66 19.35 15.17
CA LYS A 102 1.91 19.39 13.92
C LYS A 102 0.63 18.54 14.00
N GLU A 103 0.71 17.32 14.54
CA GLU A 103 -0.46 16.44 14.65
C GLU A 103 -1.46 16.91 15.70
N HIS A 104 -1.03 17.64 16.73
CA HIS A 104 -1.94 18.31 17.65
C HIS A 104 -2.90 19.25 16.91
N GLN A 105 -2.43 19.89 15.83
CA GLN A 105 -3.18 20.87 15.06
C GLN A 105 -4.22 20.20 14.14
N SER A 106 -3.94 19.00 13.66
CA SER A 106 -4.77 18.27 12.70
C SER A 106 -5.69 17.25 13.36
N ASN A 107 -5.20 16.49 14.34
CA ASN A 107 -5.89 15.33 14.89
C ASN A 107 -5.40 14.95 16.31
N ASN A 108 -6.22 15.23 17.33
CA ASN A 108 -5.92 14.90 18.72
C ASN A 108 -5.66 13.40 18.98
N ILE A 109 -6.28 12.49 18.21
CA ILE A 109 -6.04 11.05 18.37
C ILE A 109 -4.62 10.71 17.91
N ILE A 110 -4.20 11.27 16.76
CA ILE A 110 -2.86 11.07 16.24
C ILE A 110 -1.81 11.71 17.14
N PHE A 111 -2.11 12.86 17.74
CA PHE A 111 -1.25 13.47 18.76
C PHE A 111 -0.95 12.50 19.92
N ASP A 112 -1.98 11.87 20.49
CA ASP A 112 -1.80 10.91 21.57
C ASP A 112 -0.97 9.69 21.14
N VAL A 113 -1.15 9.23 19.90
CA VAL A 113 -0.29 8.20 19.31
C VAL A 113 1.16 8.69 19.28
N LYS A 114 1.44 9.89 18.77
CA LYS A 114 2.79 10.46 18.71
C LYS A 114 3.45 10.58 20.07
N ILE A 115 2.73 11.02 21.10
CA ILE A 115 3.25 11.07 22.47
C ILE A 115 3.70 9.68 22.94
N LYS A 116 2.87 8.65 22.74
CA LYS A 116 3.23 7.27 23.11
C LYS A 116 4.48 6.79 22.36
N LEU A 117 4.64 7.16 21.09
CA LEU A 117 5.85 6.82 20.31
C LEU A 117 7.11 7.46 20.92
N ILE A 118 7.03 8.74 21.27
CA ILE A 118 8.13 9.47 21.91
C ILE A 118 8.50 8.81 23.24
N GLU A 119 7.51 8.46 24.06
CA GLU A 119 7.71 7.77 25.34
C GLU A 119 8.38 6.40 25.15
N ARG A 120 7.91 5.58 24.20
CA ARG A 120 8.51 4.27 23.88
C ARG A 120 9.96 4.40 23.42
N LYS A 121 10.22 5.35 22.51
CA LYS A 121 11.56 5.64 22.01
C LYS A 121 12.50 6.10 23.13
N GLN A 122 11.99 6.94 24.04
CA GLN A 122 12.74 7.39 25.21
C GLN A 122 13.09 6.22 26.14
N LYS A 123 12.11 5.36 26.48
CA LYS A 123 12.34 4.15 27.30
C LYS A 123 13.46 3.29 26.73
N ILE A 124 13.38 2.98 25.44
CA ILE A 124 14.41 2.18 24.77
C ILE A 124 15.78 2.88 24.79
N SER A 125 15.82 4.19 24.57
CA SER A 125 17.07 4.96 24.57
C SER A 125 17.77 4.97 25.92
N VAL A 126 17.04 4.90 27.04
CA VAL A 126 17.62 4.82 28.39
C VAL A 126 17.87 3.38 28.85
N GLY A 127 17.65 2.40 27.96
CA GLY A 127 17.83 0.98 28.26
C GLY A 127 16.69 0.36 29.07
N ASP A 128 15.55 1.04 29.21
CA ASP A 128 14.35 0.44 29.81
C ASP A 128 13.75 -0.57 28.82
N ARG A 129 13.83 -1.85 29.21
CA ARG A 129 13.28 -3.00 28.48
C ARG A 129 12.26 -3.76 29.35
N SER A 130 11.57 -3.05 30.23
CA SER A 130 10.57 -3.63 31.14
C SER A 130 9.23 -3.98 30.47
N ASP A 131 9.01 -3.54 29.23
CA ASP A 131 7.84 -3.90 28.44
C ASP A 131 7.84 -5.39 28.07
N GLU A 132 6.68 -6.05 28.09
CA GLU A 132 6.56 -7.49 27.88
C GLU A 132 7.06 -7.93 26.49
N ASP A 133 6.86 -7.11 25.45
CA ASP A 133 7.33 -7.45 24.11
C ASP A 133 8.86 -7.36 24.01
N LEU A 134 9.47 -6.38 24.68
CA LEU A 134 10.92 -6.27 24.74
C LEU A 134 11.54 -7.38 25.59
N LYS A 135 10.92 -7.73 26.73
CA LYS A 135 11.32 -8.88 27.55
C LYS A 135 11.26 -10.18 26.75
N PHE A 136 10.19 -10.38 25.99
CA PHE A 136 10.08 -11.53 25.10
C PHE A 136 11.25 -11.58 24.12
N LEU A 137 11.52 -10.50 23.40
CA LEU A 137 12.65 -10.43 22.45
C LEU A 137 14.02 -10.65 23.08
N ASP A 138 14.19 -10.25 24.34
CA ASP A 138 15.45 -10.43 25.09
C ASP A 138 15.61 -11.82 25.66
N SER A 139 14.50 -12.53 25.90
CA SER A 139 14.51 -13.90 26.40
C SER A 139 14.97 -14.93 25.35
N LEU A 140 14.86 -14.58 24.06
CA LEU A 140 15.17 -15.47 22.96
C LEU A 140 16.68 -15.61 22.75
N ARG A 141 17.14 -16.87 22.62
CA ARG A 141 18.49 -17.22 22.19
C ARG A 141 18.49 -17.58 20.71
N LEU A 142 18.56 -16.57 19.87
CA LEU A 142 18.49 -16.74 18.41
C LEU A 142 19.89 -16.99 17.82
N SER A 143 19.96 -17.86 16.82
CA SER A 143 21.19 -18.20 16.09
C SER A 143 20.97 -18.46 14.58
N TYR A 144 19.73 -18.41 14.08
CA TYR A 144 19.47 -18.57 12.65
C TYR A 144 20.01 -17.39 11.81
N PRO A 145 20.52 -17.59 10.59
CA PRO A 145 21.05 -16.51 9.76
C PRO A 145 20.09 -15.33 9.59
N GLY A 146 20.56 -14.11 9.90
CA GLY A 146 19.77 -12.88 9.79
C GLY A 146 18.87 -12.58 11.00
N TRP A 147 19.00 -13.30 12.11
CA TRP A 147 18.20 -13.08 13.32
C TRP A 147 18.38 -11.68 13.91
N GLU A 148 19.58 -11.09 13.88
CA GLU A 148 19.82 -9.74 14.41
C GLU A 148 19.00 -8.70 13.68
N THR A 149 19.03 -8.73 12.34
CA THR A 149 18.24 -7.84 11.48
C THR A 149 16.75 -7.99 11.77
N HIS A 150 16.30 -9.24 11.97
CA HIS A 150 14.90 -9.50 12.27
C HIS A 150 14.50 -8.95 13.65
N ARG A 151 15.29 -9.21 14.70
CA ARG A 151 15.06 -8.67 16.04
C ARG A 151 15.09 -7.14 16.04
N GLN A 152 16.05 -6.52 15.36
CA GLN A 152 16.14 -5.06 15.21
C GLN A 152 14.90 -4.48 14.53
N ARG A 153 14.39 -5.15 13.49
CA ARG A 153 13.15 -4.74 12.82
C ARG A 153 11.96 -4.74 13.78
N LEU A 154 11.79 -5.79 14.58
CA LEU A 154 10.70 -5.89 15.55
C LEU A 154 10.81 -4.84 16.66
N VAL A 155 12.02 -4.58 17.16
CA VAL A 155 12.27 -3.43 18.06
C VAL A 155 11.89 -2.12 17.38
N GLY A 156 12.21 -1.97 16.09
CA GLY A 156 11.82 -0.80 15.29
C GLY A 156 10.31 -0.64 15.13
N LEU A 157 9.55 -1.73 14.95
CA LEU A 157 8.08 -1.72 14.93
C LEU A 157 7.51 -1.34 16.30
N TYR A 158 8.06 -1.89 17.37
CA TYR A 158 7.70 -1.50 18.73
C TYR A 158 7.93 0.00 19.00
N ILE A 159 9.07 0.55 18.58
CA ILE A 159 9.36 2.00 18.65
C ILE A 159 8.32 2.81 17.86
N LYS A 160 7.86 2.28 16.72
CA LYS A 160 6.81 2.88 15.90
C LYS A 160 5.39 2.66 16.43
N GLY A 161 5.24 2.07 17.62
CA GLY A 161 3.96 1.96 18.32
C GLY A 161 3.19 0.69 18.04
N PHE A 162 3.78 -0.27 17.33
CA PHE A 162 3.17 -1.56 17.08
C PHE A 162 3.55 -2.54 18.19
N ASP A 163 2.56 -3.13 18.85
CA ASP A 163 2.80 -4.22 19.79
C ASP A 163 3.11 -5.49 18.99
N LEU A 164 3.94 -6.37 19.54
CA LEU A 164 4.29 -7.61 18.87
C LEU A 164 3.09 -8.55 18.86
N THR A 165 2.69 -8.97 17.67
CA THR A 165 1.59 -9.92 17.53
C THR A 165 2.03 -11.32 17.96
N ASP A 166 1.08 -12.16 18.34
CA ASP A 166 1.36 -13.57 18.63
C ASP A 166 1.98 -14.27 17.42
N ASP A 167 1.61 -13.85 16.19
CA ASP A 167 2.21 -14.35 14.96
C ASP A 167 3.69 -13.97 14.83
N GLU A 168 4.08 -12.74 15.17
CA GLU A 168 5.50 -12.33 15.15
C GLU A 168 6.32 -13.11 16.19
N LYS A 169 5.75 -13.32 17.38
CA LYS A 169 6.36 -14.11 18.46
C LYS A 169 6.51 -15.58 18.05
N PHE A 170 5.48 -16.14 17.42
CA PHE A 170 5.48 -17.48 16.84
C PHE A 170 6.56 -17.59 15.75
N CYS A 171 6.56 -16.70 14.77
CA CYS A 171 7.50 -16.74 13.64
C CYS A 171 8.96 -16.70 14.09
N LEU A 172 9.29 -15.86 15.08
CA LEU A 172 10.65 -15.82 15.66
C LEU A 172 11.06 -17.15 16.27
N SER A 173 10.21 -17.67 17.17
CA SER A 173 10.47 -18.88 17.92
C SER A 173 10.58 -20.09 16.98
N GLU A 174 9.68 -20.15 15.99
CA GLU A 174 9.58 -21.24 15.04
C GLU A 174 10.74 -21.24 14.03
N ARG A 175 11.21 -20.07 13.58
CA ARG A 175 12.44 -19.98 12.76
C ARG A 175 13.65 -20.53 13.48
N GLN A 176 13.77 -20.22 14.77
CA GLN A 176 14.87 -20.73 15.58
C GLN A 176 14.80 -22.24 15.71
N ARG A 177 13.62 -22.79 16.03
CA ARG A 177 13.40 -24.24 16.11
C ARG A 177 13.73 -24.95 14.80
N MET A 178 13.23 -24.44 13.67
CA MET A 178 13.53 -25.00 12.35
C MET A 178 15.03 -24.96 12.02
N TYR A 179 15.72 -23.88 12.38
CA TYR A 179 17.17 -23.75 12.18
C TYR A 179 17.97 -24.77 13.02
N GLU A 180 17.50 -25.07 14.23
CA GLU A 180 18.04 -26.14 15.09
C GLU A 180 17.67 -27.56 14.61
N GLY A 181 16.89 -27.66 13.52
CA GLY A 181 16.44 -28.92 12.95
C GLY A 181 15.19 -29.50 13.61
N ASP A 182 14.55 -28.76 14.52
CA ASP A 182 13.28 -29.17 15.11
C ASP A 182 12.12 -28.91 14.13
N ARG A 183 11.60 -30.00 13.57
CA ARG A 183 10.46 -30.01 12.65
C ARG A 183 9.20 -30.62 13.28
N SER A 184 9.12 -30.67 14.61
CA SER A 184 8.01 -31.30 15.33
C SER A 184 6.70 -30.51 15.29
N HIS A 185 6.71 -29.27 14.77
CA HIS A 185 5.48 -28.52 14.58
C HIS A 185 4.51 -29.30 13.66
N PRO A 186 3.22 -29.44 14.03
CA PRO A 186 2.28 -30.31 13.32
C PRO A 186 2.23 -30.10 11.80
N ARG A 187 2.33 -28.85 11.34
CA ARG A 187 2.36 -28.49 9.91
C ARG A 187 3.60 -29.01 9.17
N LEU A 188 4.78 -28.86 9.76
CA LEU A 188 6.04 -29.35 9.18
C LEU A 188 6.11 -30.87 9.23
N ALA A 189 5.70 -31.47 10.34
CA ALA A 189 5.59 -32.92 10.47
C ALA A 189 4.61 -33.52 9.43
N ALA A 190 3.49 -32.84 9.18
CA ALA A 190 2.55 -33.24 8.14
C ALA A 190 3.14 -33.11 6.73
N LEU A 191 3.89 -32.04 6.44
CA LEU A 191 4.62 -31.88 5.17
C LEU A 191 5.63 -33.02 4.96
N ASP A 192 6.47 -33.28 5.96
CA ASP A 192 7.50 -34.33 5.90
C ASP A 192 6.89 -35.73 5.69
N SER A 193 5.69 -35.96 6.22
CA SER A 193 4.96 -37.23 6.06
C SER A 193 4.57 -37.53 4.60
N LEU A 194 4.47 -36.51 3.74
CA LEU A 194 4.05 -36.68 2.35
C LEU A 194 5.12 -37.33 1.46
N ARG A 195 6.41 -37.30 1.87
CA ARG A 195 7.54 -37.87 1.11
C ARG A 195 7.48 -37.51 -0.38
N LEU A 196 7.46 -36.21 -0.67
CA LEU A 196 7.34 -35.70 -2.03
C LEU A 196 8.58 -36.05 -2.87
N THR A 197 8.36 -36.45 -4.11
CA THR A 197 9.40 -36.84 -5.08
C THR A 197 9.12 -36.32 -6.50
N TYR A 198 8.07 -35.52 -6.70
CA TYR A 198 7.76 -34.97 -8.02
C TYR A 198 8.76 -33.86 -8.40
N PRO A 199 9.09 -33.66 -9.69
CA PRO A 199 9.99 -32.61 -10.12
C PRO A 199 9.54 -31.23 -9.66
N GLY A 200 10.43 -30.51 -8.96
CA GLY A 200 10.14 -29.17 -8.42
C GLY A 200 9.48 -29.16 -7.04
N CYS A 201 9.31 -30.32 -6.40
CA CYS A 201 8.76 -30.40 -5.04
C CYS A 201 9.64 -29.68 -4.00
N GLU A 202 10.94 -29.55 -4.25
CA GLU A 202 11.87 -28.83 -3.37
C GLU A 202 11.48 -27.36 -3.23
N LYS A 203 11.07 -26.73 -4.34
CA LYS A 203 10.59 -25.35 -4.33
C LYS A 203 9.25 -25.21 -3.61
N ASP A 204 8.34 -26.17 -3.83
CA ASP A 204 7.05 -26.19 -3.14
C ASP A 204 7.23 -26.35 -1.61
N ILE A 205 8.19 -27.18 -1.18
CA ILE A 205 8.59 -27.35 0.22
C ILE A 205 9.17 -26.04 0.77
N GLU A 206 10.13 -25.44 0.06
CA GLU A 206 10.75 -24.17 0.45
C GLU A 206 9.71 -23.05 0.60
N ASP A 207 8.80 -22.91 -0.37
CA ASP A 207 7.72 -21.91 -0.34
C ASP A 207 6.75 -22.17 0.82
N TYR A 208 6.45 -23.44 1.13
CA TYR A 208 5.59 -23.80 2.28
C TYR A 208 6.27 -23.47 3.60
N GLU A 209 7.53 -23.86 3.76
CA GLU A 209 8.34 -23.56 4.95
C GLU A 209 8.46 -22.06 5.17
N PHE A 210 8.74 -21.31 4.10
CA PHE A 210 8.81 -19.85 4.13
C PHE A 210 7.48 -19.22 4.60
N LYS A 211 6.34 -19.74 4.11
CA LYS A 211 5.00 -19.28 4.54
C LYS A 211 4.67 -19.70 5.97
N HIS A 212 5.13 -20.88 6.42
CA HIS A 212 4.88 -21.40 7.77
C HIS A 212 5.47 -20.48 8.84
N VAL A 213 6.69 -19.98 8.63
CA VAL A 213 7.33 -19.00 9.53
C VAL A 213 7.10 -17.54 9.13
N GLY A 214 6.08 -17.31 8.31
CA GLY A 214 5.59 -16.01 7.87
C GLY A 214 6.55 -15.23 6.96
N ALA A 215 6.03 -14.67 5.88
CA ALA A 215 6.60 -13.44 5.32
C ALA A 215 6.15 -12.30 6.23
N PHE A 216 7.08 -11.63 6.90
CA PHE A 216 6.87 -10.57 7.91
C PHE A 216 5.98 -9.36 7.52
N SER A 217 5.24 -9.38 6.42
CA SER A 217 4.48 -8.21 5.98
C SER A 217 2.96 -8.35 5.93
N TYR A 218 2.35 -9.55 5.86
CA TYR A 218 0.89 -9.67 5.75
C TYR A 218 0.38 -11.04 6.24
N CYS A 219 0.26 -11.22 7.55
CA CYS A 219 -0.38 -12.40 8.15
C CYS A 219 -1.68 -12.06 8.91
N GLU A 220 -2.19 -10.83 8.85
CA GLU A 220 -3.58 -10.58 9.24
C GLU A 220 -4.51 -11.13 8.15
N GLY A 221 -5.03 -12.34 8.35
CA GLY A 221 -6.17 -12.86 7.59
C GLY A 221 -5.98 -14.17 6.83
N ARG A 222 -4.78 -14.76 6.78
CA ARG A 222 -4.62 -16.13 6.24
C ARG A 222 -4.76 -17.17 7.36
N LEU A 223 -6.02 -17.38 7.73
CA LEU A 223 -6.48 -18.61 8.38
C LEU A 223 -5.85 -19.82 7.67
N ASP A 224 -5.12 -20.65 8.43
CA ASP A 224 -4.85 -22.08 8.24
C ASP A 224 -4.99 -22.75 6.85
N ASP A 225 -4.53 -22.12 5.75
CA ASP A 225 -4.49 -22.75 4.42
C ASP A 225 -3.51 -23.94 4.36
N SER A 226 -2.85 -24.27 5.48
CA SER A 226 -1.88 -25.34 5.59
C SER A 226 -2.43 -26.68 5.10
N ALA A 227 -3.69 -26.99 5.41
CA ALA A 227 -4.38 -28.19 4.95
C ALA A 227 -4.59 -28.21 3.43
N GLU A 228 -4.90 -27.06 2.83
CA GLU A 228 -5.09 -26.94 1.38
C GLU A 228 -3.78 -27.16 0.62
N TYR A 229 -2.69 -26.53 1.05
CA TYR A 229 -1.36 -26.75 0.46
C TYR A 229 -0.93 -28.21 0.55
N LEU A 230 -1.10 -28.85 1.72
CA LEU A 230 -0.78 -30.27 1.89
C LEU A 230 -1.63 -31.16 0.97
N ALA A 231 -2.91 -30.82 0.76
CA ALA A 231 -3.77 -31.54 -0.18
C ALA A 231 -3.36 -31.34 -1.64
N ILE A 232 -2.84 -30.16 -2.01
CA ILE A 232 -2.25 -29.91 -3.34
C ILE A 232 -0.99 -30.76 -3.53
N PHE A 233 -0.07 -30.74 -2.57
CA PHE A 233 1.18 -31.52 -2.66
C PHE A 233 0.91 -33.02 -2.74
N LYS A 234 -0.06 -33.51 -1.95
CA LYS A 234 -0.50 -34.91 -2.02
C LYS A 234 -1.02 -35.28 -3.41
N ARG A 235 -1.81 -34.42 -4.06
CA ARG A 235 -2.29 -34.65 -5.44
C ARG A 235 -1.15 -34.65 -6.44
N LYS A 236 -0.29 -33.62 -6.44
CA LYS A 236 0.91 -33.56 -7.30
C LYS A 236 1.77 -34.82 -7.19
N GLN A 237 1.97 -35.32 -5.96
CA GLN A 237 2.72 -36.55 -5.71
C GLN A 237 2.02 -37.79 -6.28
N GLN A 238 0.70 -37.91 -6.12
CA GLN A 238 -0.08 -39.01 -6.68
C GLN A 238 -0.03 -39.02 -8.22
N ASP A 239 -0.16 -37.86 -8.85
CA ASP A 239 -0.11 -37.73 -10.31
C ASP A 239 1.26 -38.12 -10.86
N TYR A 240 2.33 -37.62 -10.22
CA TYR A 240 3.70 -38.00 -10.56
C TYR A 240 3.93 -39.51 -10.42
N ALA A 241 3.48 -40.12 -9.31
CA ALA A 241 3.63 -41.55 -9.07
C ALA A 241 2.87 -42.43 -10.08
N THR A 242 1.76 -41.93 -10.65
CA THR A 242 0.96 -42.67 -11.64
C THR A 242 1.38 -42.41 -13.09
N GLY A 243 2.34 -41.50 -13.33
CA GLY A 243 2.80 -41.12 -14.67
C GLY A 243 1.74 -40.41 -15.52
N ARG A 244 0.63 -39.96 -14.90
CA ARG A 244 -0.38 -39.15 -15.57
C ARG A 244 -0.04 -37.68 -15.38
N VAL A 245 0.03 -36.94 -16.49
CA VAL A 245 -0.06 -35.47 -16.44
C VAL A 245 -1.52 -35.12 -16.24
N ASP A 246 -2.03 -35.42 -15.05
CA ASP A 246 -3.36 -34.96 -14.67
C ASP A 246 -3.26 -33.49 -14.26
N LEU A 247 -3.87 -32.59 -15.04
CA LEU A 247 -4.01 -31.19 -14.68
C LEU A 247 -5.28 -30.94 -13.87
N SER A 248 -5.95 -31.99 -13.38
CA SER A 248 -7.17 -31.91 -12.55
C SER A 248 -6.97 -31.08 -11.28
N TRP A 249 -5.75 -31.06 -10.73
CA TRP A 249 -5.40 -30.27 -9.55
C TRP A 249 -5.30 -28.76 -9.82
N MET A 250 -5.06 -28.35 -11.07
CA MET A 250 -5.06 -26.93 -11.42
C MET A 250 -6.47 -26.37 -11.29
N HIS A 251 -6.57 -25.14 -10.79
CA HIS A 251 -7.83 -24.41 -10.81
C HIS A 251 -8.39 -24.36 -12.25
N PRO A 252 -9.70 -24.47 -12.49
CA PRO A 252 -10.26 -24.50 -13.85
C PRO A 252 -9.77 -23.34 -14.73
N ILE A 253 -9.68 -22.14 -14.16
CA ILE A 253 -9.17 -20.96 -14.86
C ILE A 253 -7.66 -21.08 -15.18
N GLN A 254 -6.85 -21.58 -14.24
CA GLN A 254 -5.42 -21.84 -14.46
C GLN A 254 -5.23 -22.82 -15.62
N ARG A 255 -6.02 -23.90 -15.65
CA ARG A 255 -6.01 -24.87 -16.74
C ARG A 255 -6.37 -24.22 -18.07
N THR A 256 -7.44 -23.43 -18.13
CA THR A 256 -7.82 -22.67 -19.33
C THR A 256 -6.66 -21.81 -19.84
N ILE A 257 -5.97 -21.09 -18.95
CA ILE A 257 -4.80 -20.29 -19.34
C ILE A 257 -3.68 -21.17 -19.90
N VAL A 258 -3.39 -22.30 -19.25
CA VAL A 258 -2.30 -23.20 -19.65
C VAL A 258 -2.58 -23.93 -20.97
N GLU A 259 -3.84 -24.26 -21.24
CA GLU A 259 -4.27 -25.00 -22.44
C GLU A 259 -4.54 -24.07 -23.63
N THR A 260 -4.80 -22.78 -23.41
CA THR A 260 -5.05 -21.80 -24.47
C THR A 260 -3.77 -21.47 -25.24
N GLN A 261 -3.87 -21.40 -26.58
CA GLN A 261 -2.78 -20.96 -27.44
C GLN A 261 -2.74 -19.43 -27.54
N TRP A 262 -1.92 -18.80 -26.71
CA TRP A 262 -1.71 -17.36 -26.71
C TRP A 262 -0.69 -16.94 -27.77
N THR A 263 -0.81 -15.70 -28.29
CA THR A 263 0.13 -15.16 -29.29
C THR A 263 0.77 -13.83 -28.88
N PHE A 264 0.33 -13.20 -27.79
CA PHE A 264 0.90 -11.92 -27.34
C PHE A 264 2.38 -12.04 -26.87
N PRO A 265 3.25 -11.05 -27.10
CA PRO A 265 4.66 -11.09 -26.69
C PRO A 265 4.82 -11.40 -25.20
N GLY A 266 5.67 -12.39 -24.88
CA GLY A 266 5.96 -12.79 -23.50
C GLY A 266 5.03 -13.86 -22.92
N TRP A 267 3.97 -14.28 -23.63
CA TRP A 267 2.96 -15.21 -23.11
C TRP A 267 3.54 -16.51 -22.53
N LYS A 268 4.58 -17.10 -23.13
CA LYS A 268 5.18 -18.36 -22.65
C LYS A 268 5.71 -18.23 -21.22
N HIS A 269 6.34 -17.11 -20.93
CA HIS A 269 6.86 -16.83 -19.60
C HIS A 269 5.71 -16.65 -18.60
N GLU A 270 4.68 -15.90 -18.97
CA GLU A 270 3.50 -15.70 -18.12
C GLU A 270 2.74 -17.00 -17.86
N VAL A 271 2.54 -17.86 -18.87
CA VAL A 271 1.93 -19.19 -18.69
C VAL A 271 2.76 -20.03 -17.73
N GLN A 272 4.08 -19.98 -17.83
CA GLN A 272 4.95 -20.70 -16.90
C GLN A 272 4.83 -20.17 -15.46
N GLN A 273 4.67 -18.86 -15.27
CA GLN A 273 4.37 -18.29 -13.95
C GLN A 273 3.00 -18.78 -13.44
N VAL A 274 1.98 -18.80 -14.29
CA VAL A 274 0.64 -19.29 -13.96
C VAL A 274 0.68 -20.76 -13.54
N ARG A 275 1.48 -21.62 -14.19
CA ARG A 275 1.66 -23.03 -13.80
C ARG A 275 2.19 -23.21 -12.38
N GLY A 276 3.07 -22.30 -11.93
CA GLY A 276 3.66 -22.34 -10.59
C GLY A 276 2.87 -21.57 -9.53
N SER A 277 1.84 -20.82 -9.94
CA SER A 277 1.05 -19.98 -9.03
C SER A 277 -0.05 -20.80 -8.34
N THR A 278 -0.41 -20.39 -7.12
CA THR A 278 -1.57 -20.88 -6.36
C THR A 278 -2.54 -19.74 -6.02
N SER A 279 -2.42 -18.59 -6.72
CA SER A 279 -3.22 -17.39 -6.47
C SER A 279 -4.63 -17.48 -7.08
N ASP A 280 -5.49 -16.50 -6.77
CA ASP A 280 -6.73 -16.30 -7.52
C ASP A 280 -6.43 -16.02 -9.00
N PHE A 281 -7.01 -16.82 -9.87
CA PHE A 281 -6.79 -16.78 -11.31
C PHE A 281 -7.84 -15.97 -12.07
N SER A 282 -8.92 -15.53 -11.41
CA SER A 282 -10.03 -14.81 -12.06
C SER A 282 -9.54 -13.58 -12.83
N HIS A 283 -8.77 -12.72 -12.17
CA HIS A 283 -8.14 -11.55 -12.77
C HIS A 283 -7.03 -11.91 -13.77
N VAL A 284 -6.31 -13.02 -13.55
CA VAL A 284 -5.21 -13.45 -14.40
C VAL A 284 -5.72 -13.85 -15.79
N LEU A 285 -6.83 -14.61 -15.87
CA LEU A 285 -7.40 -14.96 -17.17
C LEU A 285 -7.87 -13.72 -17.93
N GLU A 286 -8.49 -12.78 -17.24
CA GLU A 286 -8.91 -11.51 -17.84
C GLU A 286 -7.69 -10.72 -18.36
N ASP A 287 -6.57 -10.68 -17.61
CA ASP A 287 -5.31 -10.07 -18.07
C ASP A 287 -4.79 -10.73 -19.35
N PHE A 288 -4.79 -12.06 -19.42
CA PHE A 288 -4.38 -12.79 -20.63
C PHE A 288 -5.29 -12.47 -21.81
N GLN A 289 -6.60 -12.46 -21.61
CA GLN A 289 -7.59 -12.12 -22.64
C GLN A 289 -7.41 -10.68 -23.13
N LEU A 290 -7.20 -9.73 -22.21
CA LEU A 290 -6.99 -8.32 -22.54
C LEU A 290 -5.70 -8.08 -23.31
N LYS A 291 -4.59 -8.72 -22.90
CA LYS A 291 -3.31 -8.68 -23.63
C LYS A 291 -3.45 -9.26 -25.03
N GLN A 292 -4.16 -10.38 -25.16
CA GLN A 292 -4.45 -11.00 -26.45
C GLN A 292 -5.27 -10.08 -27.35
N MET A 293 -6.31 -9.46 -26.82
CA MET A 293 -7.15 -8.49 -27.53
C MET A 293 -6.38 -7.24 -27.97
N ILE A 294 -5.48 -6.72 -27.13
CA ILE A 294 -4.60 -5.60 -27.49
C ILE A 294 -3.61 -5.99 -28.59
N HIS A 295 -3.04 -7.20 -28.48
CA HIS A 295 -2.11 -7.73 -29.48
C HIS A 295 -2.78 -7.93 -30.85
N ASP A 296 -3.99 -8.46 -30.87
CA ASP A 296 -4.73 -8.74 -32.11
C ASP A 296 -5.47 -7.50 -32.67
N GLU A 297 -5.36 -6.35 -31.98
CA GLU A 297 -6.15 -5.13 -32.24
C GLU A 297 -7.69 -5.36 -32.25
N ASP A 298 -8.15 -6.44 -31.59
CA ASP A 298 -9.56 -6.78 -31.44
C ASP A 298 -10.12 -6.18 -30.14
N TYR A 299 -10.79 -5.03 -30.26
CA TYR A 299 -11.40 -4.34 -29.12
C TYR A 299 -12.88 -4.65 -28.93
N SER A 300 -13.43 -5.67 -29.59
CA SER A 300 -14.88 -5.88 -29.68
C SER A 300 -15.54 -6.47 -28.43
N ARG A 301 -14.76 -7.10 -27.54
CA ARG A 301 -15.29 -7.94 -26.44
C ARG A 301 -15.15 -7.35 -25.03
N HIS A 302 -14.31 -6.33 -24.85
CA HIS A 302 -13.96 -5.81 -23.53
C HIS A 302 -14.48 -4.37 -23.37
N PRO A 303 -15.37 -4.08 -22.40
CA PRO A 303 -16.03 -2.78 -22.28
C PRO A 303 -15.06 -1.59 -22.27
N MET A 304 -13.93 -1.69 -21.57
CA MET A 304 -12.92 -0.62 -21.52
C MET A 304 -12.24 -0.39 -22.88
N LEU A 305 -11.96 -1.45 -23.65
CA LEU A 305 -11.34 -1.31 -24.97
C LEU A 305 -12.34 -0.77 -26.00
N ILE A 306 -13.62 -1.18 -25.92
CA ILE A 306 -14.71 -0.62 -26.71
C ILE A 306 -14.82 0.89 -26.45
N LYS A 307 -14.83 1.29 -25.16
CA LYS A 307 -14.89 2.69 -24.74
C LYS A 307 -13.73 3.48 -25.34
N LEU A 308 -12.49 3.02 -25.20
CA LEU A 308 -11.32 3.66 -25.81
C LEU A 308 -11.45 3.79 -27.34
N LYS A 309 -11.89 2.74 -28.03
CA LYS A 309 -12.07 2.75 -29.49
C LYS A 309 -13.13 3.75 -29.95
N SER A 310 -14.18 3.96 -29.16
CA SER A 310 -15.28 4.87 -29.49
C SER A 310 -14.97 6.35 -29.31
N MET A 311 -13.85 6.70 -28.67
CA MET A 311 -13.53 8.09 -28.38
C MET A 311 -13.13 8.85 -29.65
N GLN A 312 -13.69 10.05 -29.80
CA GLN A 312 -13.32 10.99 -30.84
C GLN A 312 -12.46 12.09 -30.22
N LEU A 313 -11.16 11.83 -30.10
CA LEU A 313 -10.19 12.77 -29.53
C LEU A 313 -9.43 13.49 -30.63
N SER A 314 -9.10 14.76 -30.39
CA SER A 314 -8.38 15.63 -31.31
C SER A 314 -7.45 16.63 -30.61
N TYR A 315 -7.37 16.66 -29.28
CA TYR A 315 -6.44 17.53 -28.56
C TYR A 315 -4.98 17.08 -28.77
N PRO A 316 -4.00 18.00 -28.89
CA PRO A 316 -2.59 17.63 -29.05
C PRO A 316 -2.10 16.67 -27.96
N GLY A 317 -1.56 15.52 -28.37
CA GLY A 317 -1.05 14.48 -27.45
C GLY A 317 -2.02 13.34 -27.13
N TRP A 318 -3.24 13.33 -27.69
CA TRP A 318 -4.25 12.29 -27.40
C TRP A 318 -3.79 10.85 -27.71
N GLU A 319 -2.96 10.65 -28.75
CA GLU A 319 -2.47 9.32 -29.14
C GLU A 319 -1.56 8.71 -28.07
N LYS A 320 -0.76 9.55 -27.41
CA LYS A 320 0.07 9.16 -26.28
C LYS A 320 -0.82 8.76 -25.10
N ASP A 321 -1.84 9.55 -24.79
CA ASP A 321 -2.79 9.26 -23.71
C ASP A 321 -3.53 7.93 -23.97
N ILE A 322 -3.93 7.64 -25.22
CA ILE A 322 -4.52 6.34 -25.60
C ILE A 322 -3.53 5.19 -25.41
N LYS A 323 -2.26 5.35 -25.84
CA LYS A 323 -1.23 4.33 -25.66
C LYS A 323 -0.94 4.07 -24.17
N ASP A 324 -0.88 5.12 -23.37
CA ASP A 324 -0.69 5.02 -21.93
C ASP A 324 -1.88 4.34 -21.24
N CYS A 325 -3.12 4.63 -21.66
CA CYS A 325 -4.32 3.92 -21.20
C CYS A 325 -4.26 2.42 -21.52
N ARG A 326 -3.83 2.03 -22.74
CA ARG A 326 -3.68 0.62 -23.11
C ARG A 326 -2.65 -0.11 -22.23
N ARG A 327 -1.54 0.56 -21.90
CA ARG A 327 -0.53 0.01 -20.98
C ARG A 327 -1.04 -0.10 -19.54
N GLN A 328 -1.85 0.87 -19.09
CA GLN A 328 -2.47 0.81 -17.77
C GLN A 328 -3.43 -0.38 -17.65
N LEU A 329 -4.22 -0.63 -18.70
CA LEU A 329 -5.19 -1.72 -18.74
C LEU A 329 -4.56 -3.12 -18.54
N THR A 330 -3.34 -3.34 -19.03
CA THR A 330 -2.61 -4.60 -18.84
C THR A 330 -1.91 -4.72 -17.49
N SER A 331 -2.07 -3.73 -16.61
CA SER A 331 -1.57 -3.75 -15.23
C SER A 331 -2.74 -3.76 -14.26
N TYR A 332 -2.64 -4.59 -13.21
CA TYR A 332 -3.68 -4.71 -12.19
C TYR A 332 -4.10 -3.35 -11.61
N LEU A 333 -3.14 -2.52 -11.19
CA LEU A 333 -3.40 -1.19 -10.63
C LEU A 333 -3.93 -0.19 -11.67
N GLY A 334 -3.50 -0.31 -12.93
CA GLY A 334 -3.89 0.63 -13.97
C GLY A 334 -5.36 0.53 -14.38
N ARG A 335 -6.03 -0.61 -14.14
CA ARG A 335 -7.48 -0.75 -14.40
C ARG A 335 -8.32 0.16 -13.51
N TYR A 336 -7.92 0.38 -12.25
CA TYR A 336 -8.61 1.31 -11.35
C TYR A 336 -8.47 2.76 -11.80
N LEU A 337 -7.36 3.08 -12.47
CA LEU A 337 -7.09 4.41 -13.00
C LEU A 337 -7.69 4.64 -14.40
N PHE A 338 -8.31 3.61 -14.99
CA PHE A 338 -8.84 3.67 -16.33
C PHE A 338 -9.91 4.76 -16.45
N GLU A 339 -10.92 4.76 -15.57
CA GLU A 339 -12.02 5.72 -15.64
C GLU A 339 -11.54 7.16 -15.44
N SER A 340 -10.65 7.40 -14.48
CA SER A 340 -10.04 8.72 -14.28
C SER A 340 -9.20 9.16 -15.48
N SER A 341 -8.49 8.23 -16.14
CA SER A 341 -7.73 8.54 -17.36
C SER A 341 -8.66 8.89 -18.51
N VAL A 342 -9.76 8.15 -18.68
CA VAL A 342 -10.80 8.45 -19.66
C VAL A 342 -11.44 9.81 -19.41
N GLU A 343 -11.86 10.08 -18.18
CA GLU A 343 -12.44 11.37 -17.79
C GLU A 343 -11.46 12.52 -18.02
N GLY A 344 -10.18 12.32 -17.68
CA GLY A 344 -9.11 13.27 -17.97
C GLY A 344 -8.98 13.57 -19.47
N MET A 345 -9.01 12.55 -20.33
CA MET A 345 -9.00 12.73 -21.78
C MET A 345 -10.24 13.48 -22.28
N LEU A 346 -11.43 13.20 -21.74
CA LEU A 346 -12.67 13.87 -22.11
C LEU A 346 -12.70 15.34 -21.66
N THR A 347 -12.23 15.64 -20.45
CA THR A 347 -12.10 17.01 -19.94
C THR A 347 -11.09 17.81 -20.77
N LYS A 348 -9.92 17.23 -21.09
CA LYS A 348 -8.95 17.85 -22.01
C LYS A 348 -9.58 18.14 -23.36
N GLN A 349 -10.34 17.19 -23.92
CA GLN A 349 -11.06 17.39 -25.16
C GLN A 349 -12.10 18.51 -25.06
N HIS A 350 -12.84 18.61 -23.95
CA HIS A 350 -13.84 19.65 -23.73
C HIS A 350 -13.21 21.05 -23.66
N VAL A 351 -12.15 21.21 -22.86
CA VAL A 351 -11.40 22.48 -22.75
C VAL A 351 -10.79 22.86 -24.10
N TYR A 352 -10.21 21.91 -24.83
CA TYR A 352 -9.65 22.15 -26.15
C TYR A 352 -10.73 22.60 -27.15
N ASN A 353 -11.92 21.99 -27.14
CA ASN A 353 -13.04 22.43 -27.96
C ASN A 353 -13.53 23.84 -27.59
N GLY A 354 -13.46 24.24 -26.31
CA GLY A 354 -13.82 25.57 -25.84
C GLY A 354 -12.81 26.65 -26.20
N TYR A 355 -11.51 26.31 -26.19
CA TYR A 355 -10.43 27.20 -26.64
C TYR A 355 -10.48 27.48 -28.16
N LEU A 356 -10.99 26.54 -28.95
CA LEU A 356 -11.17 26.70 -30.40
C LEU A 356 -12.37 27.58 -30.79
N ARG A 357 -13.17 28.06 -29.83
CA ARG A 357 -14.31 28.97 -30.03
C ARG A 357 -13.95 30.38 -29.57
#